data_AF-A0A645J2P5-F1
#
_entry.id   AF-A0A645J2P5-F1
#
_cell.length_a   1.000
_cell.length_b   1.000
_cell.length_c   1.000
_cell.angle_alpha   90.00
_cell.angle_beta   90.00
_cell.angle_gamma   90.00
#
_symmetry.space_group_name_H-M   'P 1'
#
loop_
_entity.id
_entity.type
_entity.pdbx_description
1 polymer ?
#
loop_
_entity_poly.entity_id
_entity_poly.type
_entity_poly.pdbx_seq_one_letter_code
_entity_poly.pdbx_strand_id
1 'polypeptide(L)' 'MRGFRVHKNDLVLVVPAGSPQDNAMMLIETPQGKMLRMMKVMPRFQVMLQKYDQAFESEIVNMADLKVVGKCVRLEAEL' A
#
# COMPACT_ATOMS: atom_id res chain seq x y z
N MET A 1 -4.27 -4.96 -7.88
CA MET A 1 -3.63 -5.53 -6.67
C MET A 1 -3.85 -7.05 -6.56
N ARG A 2 -4.35 -7.69 -7.63
CA ARG A 2 -4.67 -9.11 -7.71
C ARG A 2 -3.47 -10.02 -7.41
N GLY A 3 -2.26 -9.63 -7.82
CA GLY A 3 -1.04 -10.38 -7.51
C GLY A 3 -0.72 -10.45 -6.00
N PHE A 4 -1.28 -9.54 -5.19
CA PHE A 4 -1.26 -9.57 -3.73
C PHE A 4 -2.54 -10.14 -3.12
N ARG A 5 -3.35 -10.85 -3.93
CA ARG A 5 -4.64 -11.46 -3.57
C ARG A 5 -5.73 -10.47 -3.16
N VAL A 6 -5.58 -9.19 -3.49
CA VAL A 6 -6.62 -8.16 -3.27
C VAL A 6 -7.31 -7.85 -4.60
N HIS A 7 -8.60 -8.15 -4.65
CA HIS A 7 -9.48 -8.02 -5.79
C HIS A 7 -10.41 -6.82 -5.62
N LYS A 8 -11.12 -6.49 -6.70
CA LYS A 8 -12.19 -5.50 -6.64
C LYS A 8 -13.29 -6.05 -5.72
N ASN A 9 -13.86 -5.18 -4.89
CA ASN A 9 -14.89 -5.46 -3.87
C ASN A 9 -14.42 -6.17 -2.59
N ASP A 10 -13.17 -6.62 -2.51
CA ASP A 10 -12.63 -7.09 -1.24
C ASP A 10 -12.66 -5.96 -0.19
N LEU A 11 -12.92 -6.34 1.06
CA LEU A 11 -12.89 -5.42 2.19
C LEU A 11 -11.54 -5.51 2.89
N VAL A 12 -10.96 -4.35 3.21
CA VAL A 12 -9.72 -4.27 3.99
C VAL A 12 -9.95 -3.53 5.30
N LEU A 13 -9.50 -4.12 6.40
CA LEU A 13 -9.44 -3.43 7.69
C LEU A 13 -8.13 -2.65 7.76
N VAL A 14 -8.24 -1.33 7.89
CA VAL A 14 -7.09 -0.42 8.00
C VAL A 14 -7.01 0.12 9.43
N VAL A 15 -5.87 -0.14 10.08
CA VAL A 15 -5.53 0.45 11.38
C VAL A 15 -4.67 1.69 11.12
N PRO A 16 -5.01 2.86 11.69
CA PRO A 16 -4.21 4.07 11.52
C PRO A 16 -2.74 3.87 11.85
N ALA A 17 -1.85 4.38 10.99
CA ALA A 17 -0.41 4.34 11.18
C ALA A 17 0.20 5.61 10.58
N GLY A 18 1.06 6.28 11.34
CA GLY A 18 1.66 7.56 10.94
C GLY A 18 2.90 7.45 10.05
N SER A 19 3.40 6.24 9.79
CA SER A 19 4.61 6.01 9.00
C SER A 19 4.52 4.75 8.14
N PRO A 20 5.27 4.70 7.01
CA PRO A 20 5.42 3.49 6.22
C PRO A 20 5.95 2.32 7.07
N GLN A 21 5.42 1.13 6.87
CA GLN A 21 5.94 -0.10 7.45
C GLN A 21 6.54 -0.99 6.37
N ASP A 22 7.67 -1.62 6.69
CA ASP A 22 8.36 -2.48 5.74
C ASP A 22 7.58 -3.77 5.46
N ASN A 23 7.58 -4.17 4.19
CA ASN A 23 6.86 -5.32 3.65
C ASN A 23 5.38 -5.40 4.08
N ALA A 24 4.72 -4.24 4.17
CA ALA A 24 3.34 -4.14 4.61
C ALA A 24 2.45 -3.53 3.52
N MET A 25 1.21 -4.00 3.43
CA MET A 25 0.21 -3.33 2.62
C MET A 25 -0.32 -2.12 3.39
N MET A 26 -0.12 -0.94 2.82
CA MET A 26 -0.47 0.33 3.42
C MET A 26 -1.50 1.05 2.55
N LEU A 27 -2.42 1.76 3.20
CA LEU A 27 -3.32 2.70 2.56
C LEU A 27 -2.67 4.08 2.59
N ILE A 28 -2.51 4.67 1.40
CA ILE A 28 -2.01 6.04 1.24
C ILE A 28 -3.09 6.93 0.65
N GLU A 29 -3.01 8.23 0.93
CA GLU A 29 -3.83 9.24 0.29
C GLU A 29 -3.03 9.96 -0.80
N THR A 30 -3.62 10.08 -1.99
CA THR A 30 -3.05 10.80 -3.13
C THR A 30 -4.07 11.84 -3.61
N PRO A 31 -3.68 12.77 -4.50
CA PRO A 31 -4.62 13.70 -5.13
C PRO A 31 -5.76 13.00 -5.89
N GLN A 32 -5.57 11.75 -6.30
CA GLN A 32 -6.55 10.93 -7.02
C GLN A 32 -7.44 10.10 -6.08
N GLY A 33 -7.23 10.23 -4.76
CA GLY A 33 -7.95 9.50 -3.72
C GLY A 33 -7.04 8.50 -2.99
N LYS A 34 -7.69 7.57 -2.27
CA LYS A 34 -6.99 6.59 -1.44
C LYS A 34 -6.54 5.39 -2.29
N MET A 35 -5.31 4.93 -2.07
CA MET A 35 -4.71 3.83 -2.83
C MET A 35 -4.03 2.82 -1.90
N LEU A 36 -4.17 1.54 -2.22
CA LEU A 36 -3.41 0.46 -1.58
C LEU A 36 -2.09 0.23 -2.32
N ARG A 37 -1.00 0.09 -1.57
CA ARG A 37 0.33 -0.31 -2.08
C ARG A 37 0.99 -1.28 -1.11
N MET A 38 1.71 -2.26 -1.64
CA MET A 38 2.70 -2.98 -0.85
C MET A 38 3.93 -2.06 -0.73
N MET A 39 4.37 -1.79 0.48
CA MET A 39 5.51 -0.93 0.74
C MET A 39 6.74 -1.76 1.08
N LYS A 40 7.88 -1.37 0.51
CA LYS A 40 9.20 -1.82 0.94
C LYS A 40 10.00 -0.60 1.37
N VAL A 41 10.37 -0.54 2.64
CA VAL A 41 11.16 0.57 3.18
C VAL A 41 12.60 0.38 2.74
N MET A 42 13.19 1.44 2.23
CA MET A 42 14.53 1.46 1.69
C MET A 42 15.41 2.41 2.52
N PRO A 43 16.74 2.26 2.48
CA PRO A 43 17.65 3.22 3.10
C PRO A 43 17.41 4.66 2.60
N ARG A 44 17.96 5.64 3.32
CA ARG A 44 17.92 7.07 2.95
C ARG A 44 16.49 7.63 2.81
N PHE A 45 15.59 7.22 3.70
CA PHE A 45 14.20 7.71 3.75
C PHE A 45 13.45 7.51 2.43
N GLN A 46 13.73 6.40 1.73
CA GLN A 46 13.02 6.03 0.52
C GLN A 46 12.02 4.91 0.82
N VAL A 47 10.95 4.86 0.03
CA VAL A 47 9.98 3.77 0.06
C VAL A 47 9.69 3.35 -1.38
N MET A 48 9.77 2.06 -1.63
CA MET A 48 9.29 1.48 -2.88
C MET A 48 7.81 1.11 -2.73
N LEU A 49 6.96 1.74 -3.52
CA LEU A 49 5.54 1.42 -3.62
C LEU A 49 5.35 0.40 -4.73
N GLN A 50 4.69 -0.71 -4.42
CA GLN A 50 4.48 -1.81 -5.35
C GLN A 50 2.99 -2.00 -5.60
N LYS A 51 2.63 -2.20 -6.86
CA LYS A 51 1.31 -2.68 -7.27
C LYS A 51 1.51 -3.90 -8.16
N TYR A 52 0.59 -4.84 -8.04
CA TYR A 52 0.58 -6.02 -8.90
C TYR A 52 -0.85 -6.30 -9.32
N ASP A 53 -1.21 -5.94 -10.55
CA ASP A 53 -2.52 -6.26 -11.10
C ASP A 53 -2.42 -7.29 -12.22
N GLN A 54 -2.18 -6.85 -13.45
CA GLN A 54 -1.82 -7.75 -14.56
C GLN A 54 -0.30 -7.97 -14.64
N ALA A 55 0.46 -6.93 -14.33
CA ALA A 55 1.92 -6.95 -14.23
C ALA A 55 2.35 -6.36 -12.88
N PHE A 56 3.57 -6.72 -12.46
CA PHE A 56 4.22 -6.12 -11.31
C PHE A 56 4.84 -4.77 -11.72
N GLU A 57 4.48 -3.71 -11.00
CA GLU A 57 4.99 -2.37 -11.20
C GLU A 57 5.43 -1.79 -9.85
N SER A 58 6.51 -1.00 -9.86
CA SER A 58 7.02 -0.34 -8.68
C SER A 58 7.55 1.05 -8.96
N GLU A 59 7.39 1.94 -8.00
CA GLU A 59 7.94 3.29 -7.99
C GLU A 59 8.69 3.54 -6.67
N ILE A 60 9.77 4.32 -6.70
CA ILE A 60 10.50 4.72 -5.50
C ILE A 60 10.18 6.19 -5.22
N VAL A 61 9.73 6.47 -4.01
CA VAL A 61 9.38 7.82 -3.54
C VAL A 61 10.12 8.17 -2.27
N ASN A 62 10.22 9.46 -1.95
CA ASN A 62 10.68 9.89 -0.64
C ASN A 62 9.59 9.60 0.40
N MET A 63 9.99 9.10 1.57
CA MET A 63 9.10 8.85 2.70
C MET A 63 8.35 10.12 3.13
N ALA A 64 8.97 11.30 3.02
CA ALA A 64 8.35 12.57 3.36
C ALA A 64 7.21 12.99 2.42
N ASP A 65 7.17 12.46 1.18
CA ASP A 65 6.14 12.76 0.20
C ASP A 65 4.89 11.89 0.37
N LEU A 66 4.95 10.88 1.27
CA LEU A 66 3.87 9.95 1.51
C LEU A 66 2.91 10.42 2.59
N LYS A 67 1.63 10.53 2.23
CA LYS A 67 0.55 10.65 3.19
C LYS A 67 -0.02 9.28 3.55
N VAL A 68 0.59 8.63 4.55
CA VAL A 68 0.14 7.31 5.04
C VAL A 68 -1.13 7.47 5.88
N VAL A 69 -2.17 6.72 5.53
CA VAL A 69 -3.41 6.66 6.31
C VAL A 69 -3.31 5.55 7.36
N GLY A 70 -2.82 4.37 6.96
CA GLY A 70 -2.69 3.25 7.88
C GLY A 70 -2.26 1.95 7.24
N LYS A 71 -2.13 0.93 8.09
CA LYS A 71 -1.76 -0.43 7.71
C LYS A 71 -3.00 -1.28 7.50
N CYS A 72 -3.03 -2.02 6.40
CA CYS A 72 -4.02 -3.06 6.20
C CYS A 72 -3.65 -4.27 7.07
N VAL A 73 -4.51 -4.64 8.01
CA VAL A 73 -4.26 -5.74 8.96
C VAL A 73 -5.13 -6.97 8.69
N ARG A 74 -6.21 -6.81 7.92
CA ARG A 74 -7.10 -7.90 7.53
C ARG A 74 -7.67 -7.64 6.14
N LEU A 75 -7.85 -8.72 5.40
CA LEU A 75 -8.55 -8.78 4.12
C LEU A 75 -9.73 -9.74 4.29
N GLU A 76 -10.91 -9.31 3.87
CA GLU A 76 -12.07 -10.18 3.66
C GLU A 76 -12.30 -10.25 2.16
N ALA A 77 -12.02 -11.42 1.58
CA ALA A 77 -12.15 -11.66 0.16
C ALA A 77 -13.61 -11.97 -0.18
N GLU A 78 -14.13 -11.33 -1.22
CA GLU A 78 -15.41 -11.74 -1.80
C GLU A 78 -15.15 -13.04 -2.61
N LEU A 79 -15.79 -14.14 -2.19
CA LEU A 79 -15.62 -15.48 -2.78
C LEU A 79 -16.33 -15.61 -4.12
#